data_AF-A0A6S6T2I9-F1
#
_entry.id   AF-A0A6S6T2I9-F1
#
_cell.length_a   1.000
_cell.length_b   1.000
_cell.length_c   1.000
_cell.angle_alpha   90.00
_cell.angle_beta   90.00
_cell.angle_gamma   90.00
#
_symmetry.space_group_name_H-M   'P 1'
#
loop_
_entity.id
_entity.type
_entity.pdbx_description
1 polymer ?
#
loop_
_entity_poly.entity_id
_entity_poly.type
_entity_poly.pdbx_seq_one_letter_code
_entity_poly.pdbx_strand_id
1 'polypeptide(L)'
;MKMFRNLLFLFFFIGFIHAEKPNLLLLKNYNKDINVSNWLVSEKLDGVRAYWNGKELISRNGKAFASPEWFTKHFPPFEIDGELWTKRGDFENIISIVNQQEAHEGWREIAYHIFEVPNQKGGLLQRLNT
;
A
#
# COMPACT_ATOMS: atom_id res chain seq x y z
N MET A 1 -30.43 11.08 56.29
CA MET A 1 -29.38 10.19 55.74
C MET A 1 -29.64 10.00 54.25
N LYS A 2 -28.81 10.60 53.40
CA LYS A 2 -28.91 10.51 51.93
C LYS A 2 -28.28 9.18 51.49
N MET A 3 -29.09 8.25 50.99
CA MET A 3 -28.59 7.00 50.42
C MET A 3 -28.16 7.29 48.98
N PHE A 4 -26.85 7.39 48.76
CA PHE A 4 -26.28 7.73 47.46
C PHE A 4 -26.39 6.55 46.48
N ARG A 5 -26.98 6.90 45.34
CA ARG A 5 -27.20 6.16 44.10
C ARG A 5 -25.87 5.84 43.41
N ASN A 6 -25.43 4.59 43.42
CA ASN A 6 -24.31 4.13 42.61
C ASN A 6 -24.83 3.58 41.29
N LEU A 7 -24.95 4.48 40.31
CA LEU A 7 -25.17 4.12 38.91
C LEU A 7 -23.79 3.90 38.27
N LEU A 8 -23.41 2.64 38.07
CA LEU A 8 -22.16 2.25 37.44
C LEU A 8 -22.27 2.52 35.93
N PHE A 9 -21.78 3.67 35.47
CA PHE A 9 -21.66 3.95 34.04
C PHE A 9 -20.45 3.20 33.47
N LEU A 10 -20.72 2.08 32.79
CA LEU A 10 -19.72 1.41 31.95
C LEU A 10 -19.51 2.24 30.68
N PHE A 11 -18.48 3.08 30.65
CA PHE A 11 -18.05 3.77 29.43
C PHE A 11 -17.40 2.73 28.49
N PHE A 12 -18.18 2.22 27.52
CA PHE A 12 -17.62 1.54 26.36
C PHE A 12 -16.84 2.56 25.53
N PHE A 13 -15.51 2.61 25.69
CA PHE A 13 -14.63 3.25 24.73
C PHE A 13 -14.66 2.42 23.44
N ILE A 14 -15.59 2.74 22.55
CA ILE A 14 -15.50 2.30 21.15
C ILE A 14 -14.37 3.12 20.54
N GLY A 15 -13.15 2.59 20.59
CA GLY A 15 -12.03 3.14 19.86
C GLY A 15 -12.34 3.01 18.37
N PHE A 16 -12.54 4.13 17.68
CA PHE A 16 -12.53 4.15 16.22
C PHE A 16 -11.11 3.78 15.78
N ILE A 17 -10.91 2.53 15.33
CA ILE A 17 -9.69 2.15 14.61
C ILE A 17 -9.79 2.84 13.25
N HIS A 18 -9.17 3.99 13.10
CA HIS A 18 -8.96 4.62 11.81
C HIS A 18 -7.72 4.02 11.17
N ALA A 19 -7.87 3.52 9.96
CA ALA A 19 -6.73 3.11 9.15
C ALA A 19 -5.97 4.36 8.73
N GLU A 20 -4.73 4.49 9.22
CA GLU A 20 -3.88 5.62 8.88
C GLU A 20 -3.42 5.51 7.42
N LYS A 21 -3.51 6.62 6.69
CA LYS A 21 -3.09 6.66 5.29
C LYS A 21 -1.55 6.66 5.22
N PRO A 22 -0.93 5.82 4.38
CA PRO A 22 0.52 5.84 4.24
C PRO A 22 1.02 7.17 3.68
N ASN A 23 2.16 7.64 4.20
CA ASN A 23 2.85 8.82 3.67
C ASN A 23 3.70 8.42 2.46
N LEU A 24 3.14 8.59 1.28
CA LEU A 24 3.67 8.02 0.03
C LEU A 24 4.41 9.06 -0.81
N LEU A 25 5.47 8.62 -1.50
CA LEU A 25 6.17 9.42 -2.52
C LEU A 25 5.16 9.88 -3.60
N LEU A 26 5.15 11.18 -3.88
CA LEU A 26 4.32 11.77 -4.93
C LEU A 26 5.19 12.21 -6.10
N LEU A 27 4.79 11.81 -7.32
CA LEU A 27 5.41 12.24 -8.55
C LEU A 27 5.09 13.72 -8.82
N LYS A 28 6.04 14.40 -9.46
CA LYS A 28 5.86 15.74 -10.01
C LYS A 28 5.80 15.66 -11.53
N ASN A 29 5.10 16.61 -12.16
CA ASN A 29 5.11 16.71 -13.61
C ASN A 29 6.53 17.03 -14.11
N TYR A 30 6.93 16.38 -15.20
CA TYR A 30 8.20 16.66 -15.86
C TYR A 30 8.21 18.08 -16.44
N ASN A 31 9.33 18.77 -16.29
CA ASN A 31 9.62 20.03 -16.98
C ASN A 31 10.81 19.79 -17.93
N LYS A 32 10.68 20.26 -19.18
CA LYS A 32 11.71 20.21 -20.23
C LYS A 32 13.05 20.86 -19.85
N ASP A 33 13.08 21.74 -18.86
CA ASP A 33 14.31 22.39 -18.39
C ASP A 33 15.15 21.50 -17.46
N ILE A 34 14.65 20.32 -17.07
CA ILE A 34 15.36 19.37 -16.21
C ILE A 34 16.35 18.56 -17.05
N ASN A 35 17.62 18.54 -16.64
CA ASN A 35 18.61 17.62 -17.21
C ASN A 35 18.33 16.18 -16.72
N VAL A 36 17.92 15.32 -17.66
CA VAL A 36 17.54 13.92 -17.39
C VAL A 36 18.72 12.95 -17.28
N SER A 37 19.96 13.37 -17.58
CA SER A 37 21.13 12.47 -17.57
C SER A 37 21.41 11.80 -16.22
N ASN A 38 20.94 12.39 -15.12
CA ASN A 38 21.10 11.84 -13.76
C ASN A 38 19.80 11.18 -13.22
N TRP A 39 18.87 10.84 -14.11
CA TRP A 39 17.60 10.21 -13.75
C TRP A 39 17.55 8.76 -14.23
N LEU A 40 16.93 7.92 -13.40
CA LEU A 40 16.46 6.62 -13.83
C LEU A 40 15.04 6.75 -14.35
N VAL A 41 14.72 5.96 -15.37
CA VAL A 41 13.40 5.94 -16.02
C VAL A 41 12.84 4.54 -15.94
N SER A 42 11.57 4.44 -15.58
CA SER A 42 10.79 3.22 -15.65
C SER A 42 9.50 3.48 -16.42
N GLU A 43 8.88 2.40 -16.90
CA GLU A 43 7.51 2.49 -17.41
C GLU A 43 6.56 2.93 -16.28
N LYS A 44 5.63 3.84 -16.60
CA LYS A 44 4.47 4.09 -15.74
C LYS A 44 3.43 3.00 -16.00
N LEU A 45 3.25 2.10 -15.04
CA LEU A 45 2.17 1.13 -15.06
C LEU A 45 0.83 1.80 -14.73
N ASP A 46 -0.24 1.30 -15.34
CA ASP A 46 -1.61 1.72 -15.07
C ASP A 46 -2.32 0.61 -14.30
N GLY A 47 -1.99 0.51 -13.01
CA GLY A 47 -2.49 -0.52 -12.11
C GLY A 47 -3.07 0.10 -10.85
N VAL A 48 -2.96 -0.63 -9.73
CA VAL A 48 -3.40 -0.14 -8.43
C VAL A 48 -2.21 -0.06 -7.47
N ARG A 49 -1.84 1.16 -7.08
CA ARG A 49 -0.80 1.38 -6.08
C ARG A 49 -1.11 0.65 -4.77
N ALA A 50 -0.14 -0.14 -4.30
CA ALA A 50 -0.19 -0.82 -3.02
C ALA A 50 1.11 -0.58 -2.25
N TYR A 51 0.95 -0.34 -0.96
CA TYR A 51 2.05 -0.16 -0.01
C TYR A 51 2.07 -1.34 0.94
N TRP A 52 3.19 -2.05 1.00
CA TRP A 52 3.42 -3.08 1.98
C TRP A 52 4.05 -2.46 3.21
N ASN A 53 3.42 -2.61 4.37
CA ASN A 53 3.91 -2.05 5.64
C ASN A 53 4.82 -3.02 6.43
N GLY A 54 5.27 -4.12 5.82
CA GLY A 54 5.95 -5.22 6.53
C GLY A 54 5.03 -6.37 6.95
N LYS A 55 3.70 -6.22 6.80
CA LYS A 55 2.70 -7.20 7.26
C LYS A 55 1.53 -7.40 6.28
N GLU A 56 1.00 -6.33 5.72
CA GLU A 56 -0.16 -6.36 4.81
C GLU A 56 -0.02 -5.32 3.70
N LEU A 57 -0.76 -5.53 2.61
CA LEU A 57 -0.85 -4.58 1.51
C LEU A 57 -1.95 -3.56 1.80
N ILE A 58 -1.60 -2.28 1.69
CA ILE A 58 -2.45 -1.13 2.00
C ILE A 58 -2.60 -0.27 0.75
N SER A 59 -3.83 0.08 0.41
CA SER A 59 -4.13 1.01 -0.67
C SER A 59 -3.66 2.43 -0.36
N ARG A 60 -3.59 3.28 -1.38
CA ARG A 60 -3.30 4.71 -1.23
C ARG A 60 -4.19 5.43 -0.20
N ASN A 61 -5.39 4.94 0.07
CA ASN A 61 -6.34 5.56 1.02
C ASN A 61 -6.33 4.92 2.41
N GLY A 62 -5.40 4.00 2.69
CA GLY A 62 -5.29 3.34 4.00
C GLY A 62 -6.11 2.06 4.14
N LYS A 63 -6.93 1.67 3.15
CA LYS A 63 -7.66 0.40 3.18
C LYS A 63 -6.71 -0.77 2.92
N ALA A 64 -6.73 -1.79 3.79
CA ALA A 64 -6.03 -3.04 3.57
C ALA A 64 -6.68 -3.86 2.43
N PHE A 65 -5.85 -4.47 1.60
CA PHE A 65 -6.29 -5.40 0.57
C PHE A 65 -6.47 -6.80 1.15
N ALA A 66 -7.49 -7.52 0.70
CA ALA A 66 -7.68 -8.92 1.04
C ALA A 66 -6.78 -9.82 0.18
N SER A 67 -5.46 -9.63 0.25
CA SER A 67 -4.50 -10.45 -0.48
C SER A 67 -4.39 -11.84 0.16
N PRO A 68 -4.42 -12.94 -0.62
CA PRO A 68 -4.16 -14.28 -0.09
C PRO A 68 -2.79 -14.39 0.60
N GLU A 69 -2.68 -15.18 1.66
CA GLU A 69 -1.41 -15.35 2.40
C GLU A 69 -0.26 -15.80 1.49
N TRP A 70 -0.53 -16.64 0.50
CA TRP A 70 0.50 -17.12 -0.44
C TRP A 70 1.09 -16.00 -1.30
N PHE A 71 0.34 -14.91 -1.53
CA PHE A 71 0.79 -13.78 -2.34
C PHE A 71 1.89 -12.99 -1.63
N THR A 72 1.76 -12.81 -0.32
CA THR A 72 2.67 -11.99 0.50
C THR A 72 3.65 -12.81 1.35
N LYS A 73 3.56 -14.15 1.31
CA LYS A 73 4.34 -15.08 2.16
C LYS A 73 5.83 -14.80 2.25
N HIS A 74 6.44 -14.33 1.16
CA HIS A 74 7.88 -14.09 1.05
C HIS A 74 8.24 -12.62 0.90
N PHE A 75 7.30 -11.72 1.23
CA PHE A 75 7.58 -10.29 1.20
C PHE A 75 8.56 -9.92 2.32
N PRO A 76 9.37 -8.88 2.10
CA PRO A 76 10.39 -8.50 3.07
C PRO A 76 9.76 -8.02 4.38
N PRO A 77 10.50 -8.09 5.50
CA PRO A 77 10.03 -7.58 6.79
C PRO A 77 10.09 -6.05 6.88
N PHE A 78 10.30 -5.35 5.76
CA PHE A 78 10.39 -3.90 5.67
C PHE A 78 9.43 -3.37 4.60
N GLU A 79 9.22 -2.06 4.63
CA GLU A 79 8.24 -1.38 3.78
C GLU A 79 8.68 -1.33 2.31
N ILE A 80 7.75 -1.60 1.40
CA ILE A 80 7.95 -1.45 -0.05
C ILE A 80 6.70 -0.80 -0.66
N ASP A 81 6.90 -0.07 -1.75
CA ASP A 81 5.85 0.64 -2.47
C ASP A 81 5.93 0.29 -3.96
N GLY A 82 4.76 0.06 -4.54
CA GLY A 82 4.66 -0.58 -5.85
C GLY A 82 3.26 -0.53 -6.43
N GLU A 83 3.12 -1.13 -7.60
CA GLU A 83 1.86 -1.22 -8.34
C GLU A 83 1.42 -2.69 -8.44
N LEU A 84 0.16 -2.98 -8.05
CA LEU A 84 -0.50 -4.23 -8.40
C LEU A 84 -0.91 -4.15 -9.87
N TRP A 85 -0.41 -5.08 -10.68
CA TRP A 85 -0.52 -4.99 -12.14
C TRP A 85 -0.57 -6.36 -12.79
N THR A 86 -1.27 -6.46 -13.92
CA THR A 86 -1.40 -7.68 -14.74
C THR A 86 -0.73 -7.49 -16.11
N LYS A 87 -1.32 -6.63 -16.95
CA LYS A 87 -0.90 -6.32 -18.32
C LYS A 87 -1.39 -4.92 -18.73
N ARG A 88 -0.92 -4.43 -19.89
CA ARG A 88 -1.36 -3.13 -20.42
C ARG A 88 -2.86 -3.13 -20.74
N GLY A 89 -3.54 -2.04 -20.39
CA GLY A 89 -4.96 -1.84 -20.70
C GLY A 89 -5.92 -2.68 -19.85
N ASP A 90 -5.48 -3.18 -18.70
CA ASP A 90 -6.24 -4.14 -17.87
C ASP A 90 -6.64 -3.56 -16.49
N PHE A 91 -6.65 -2.23 -16.37
CA PHE A 91 -6.91 -1.52 -15.11
C PHE A 91 -8.23 -1.95 -14.44
N GLU A 92 -9.32 -2.04 -15.20
CA GLU A 92 -10.63 -2.44 -14.67
C GLU A 92 -10.63 -3.88 -14.13
N ASN A 93 -9.90 -4.79 -14.77
CA ASN A 93 -9.73 -6.16 -14.29
C ASN A 93 -8.97 -6.18 -12.95
N ILE A 94 -7.85 -5.47 -12.88
CA ILE A 94 -7.05 -5.32 -11.66
C ILE A 94 -7.94 -4.80 -10.52
N ILE A 95 -8.69 -3.73 -10.77
CA ILE A 95 -9.64 -3.15 -9.82
C ILE A 95 -10.68 -4.16 -9.35
N SER A 96 -11.21 -4.98 -10.26
CA SER A 96 -12.20 -6.03 -9.94
C SER A 96 -11.66 -7.14 -9.04
N ILE A 97 -10.35 -7.43 -9.15
CA ILE A 97 -9.65 -8.40 -8.30
C ILE A 97 -9.37 -7.79 -6.92
N VAL A 98 -8.69 -6.64 -6.88
CA VAL A 98 -8.14 -6.12 -5.61
C VAL A 98 -9.20 -5.48 -4.70
N ASN A 99 -10.38 -5.10 -5.21
CA ASN A 99 -11.43 -4.51 -4.38
C ASN A 99 -12.31 -5.52 -3.64
N GLN A 100 -12.17 -6.82 -3.91
CA GLN A 100 -12.91 -7.85 -3.20
C GLN A 100 -12.56 -7.84 -1.71
N GLN A 101 -13.55 -8.15 -0.85
CA GLN A 101 -13.38 -8.13 0.60
C GLN A 101 -12.71 -9.41 1.12
N GLU A 102 -12.76 -10.49 0.35
CA GLU A 102 -12.19 -11.78 0.69
C GLU A 102 -11.07 -12.14 -0.27
N ALA A 103 -10.07 -12.86 0.26
CA ALA A 103 -8.98 -13.38 -0.54
C ALA A 103 -9.48 -14.45 -1.51
N HIS A 104 -9.05 -14.36 -2.77
CA HIS A 104 -9.51 -15.26 -3.83
C HIS A 104 -8.41 -15.52 -4.87
N GLU A 105 -8.64 -16.50 -5.73
CA GLU A 105 -7.65 -17.03 -6.68
C GLU A 105 -7.28 -16.05 -7.82
N GLY A 106 -8.08 -15.00 -8.05
CA GLY A 106 -7.81 -13.99 -9.09
C GLY A 106 -6.50 -13.23 -8.87
N TRP A 107 -6.02 -13.19 -7.63
CA TRP A 107 -4.69 -12.66 -7.29
C TRP A 107 -3.55 -13.38 -8.02
N ARG A 108 -3.76 -14.58 -8.59
CA ARG A 108 -2.74 -15.27 -9.40
C ARG A 108 -2.39 -14.54 -10.69
N GLU A 109 -3.28 -13.65 -11.17
CA GLU A 109 -3.02 -12.81 -12.34
C GLU A 109 -2.21 -11.56 -12.00
N ILE A 110 -2.15 -11.21 -10.71
CA ILE A 110 -1.54 -9.97 -10.22
C ILE A 110 -0.05 -10.22 -9.96
N ALA A 111 0.78 -9.29 -10.42
CA ALA A 111 2.15 -9.13 -9.97
C ALA A 111 2.28 -7.82 -9.18
N TYR A 112 3.18 -7.80 -8.20
CA TYR A 112 3.51 -6.59 -7.46
C TYR A 112 4.81 -5.97 -7.98
N HIS A 113 4.67 -4.91 -8.77
CA HIS A 113 5.79 -4.20 -9.39
C HIS A 113 6.29 -3.11 -8.46
N ILE A 114 7.33 -3.43 -7.69
CA ILE A 114 7.95 -2.54 -6.70
C ILE A 114 8.76 -1.47 -7.43
N PHE A 115 8.63 -0.22 -6.99
CA PHE A 115 9.41 0.91 -7.52
C PHE A 115 10.10 1.74 -6.42
N GLU A 116 9.79 1.49 -5.15
CA GLU A 116 10.41 2.20 -4.03
C GLU A 116 10.47 1.32 -2.78
N VAL A 117 11.47 1.60 -1.93
CA VAL A 117 11.64 1.01 -0.61
C VAL A 117 11.67 2.14 0.42
N PRO A 118 10.50 2.57 0.91
CA PRO A 118 10.40 3.71 1.82
C PRO A 118 11.24 3.52 3.09
N ASN A 119 11.64 4.64 3.68
CA ASN A 119 12.35 4.69 4.96
C ASN A 119 13.73 3.96 4.98
N GLN A 120 14.27 3.58 3.83
CA GLN A 120 15.63 3.07 3.71
C GLN A 120 16.67 4.19 3.54
N LYS A 121 17.87 3.93 4.05
CA LYS A 121 19.00 4.85 3.94
C LYS A 121 19.52 4.89 2.49
N GLY A 122 20.11 6.03 2.12
CA GLY A 122 20.69 6.24 0.79
C GLY A 122 19.69 6.74 -0.25
N GLY A 123 20.18 7.04 -1.44
CA GLY A 123 19.37 7.43 -2.59
C GLY A 123 18.83 6.20 -3.33
N LEU A 124 18.07 6.46 -4.40
CA LEU A 124 17.44 5.42 -5.21
C LEU A 124 18.44 4.37 -5.73
N LEU A 125 19.62 4.80 -6.19
CA LEU A 125 20.66 3.88 -6.68
C LEU A 125 21.15 2.90 -5.61
N GLN A 126 21.27 3.34 -4.36
CA GLN A 126 21.64 2.44 -3.27
C GLN A 126 20.52 1.43 -2.98
N ARG A 127 19.26 1.88 -3.01
CA ARG A 127 18.09 1.02 -2.75
C ARG A 127 17.83 -0.03 -3.83
N LEU A 128 18.27 0.22 -5.07
CA LEU A 128 18.15 -0.74 -6.18
C LEU A 128 19.20 -1.87 -6.16
N ASN A 129 20.29 -1.72 -5.39
CA ASN A 129 21.38 -2.70 -5.32
C ASN A 129 21.24 -3.71 -4.17
N THR A 130 20.17 -3.61 -3.39
CA THR A 130 19.84 -4.48 -2.24
C THR A 130 18.77 -5.48 -2.60
#